data_AF-A0A349QVZ8-F1
#
_entry.id   AF-A0A349QVZ8-F1
#
_cell.length_a   1.000
_cell.length_b   1.000
_cell.length_c   1.000
_cell.angle_alpha   90.00
_cell.angle_beta   90.00
_cell.angle_gamma   90.00
#
_symmetry.space_group_name_H-M   'P 1'
#
loop_
_entity.id
_entity.type
_entity.pdbx_description
1 polymer ?
#
loop_
_entity_poly.entity_id
_entity_poly.type
_entity_poly.pdbx_seq_one_letter_code
_entity_poly.pdbx_strand_id
1 'polypeptide(L)'
;MGLFDKIRNEFVDIIEWVDNSTDTIVWKFPRYQNEIKMGAQLTVREGQAAVFLNEGVVADVFQPGRYELTTQNMPTMTTLRGWKYGFNSPFKADVYFVNLRQFVNQKWGTKNPIMLRDPEFGPIRLRAFGNFSFQVKDVTVFMKQLVATTPVFT
;
A
#
# COMPACT_ATOMS: atom_id res chain seq x y z
N MET A 1 20.58 -7.16 -28.82
CA MET A 1 20.14 -7.90 -27.62
C MET A 1 18.82 -7.31 -27.17
N GLY A 2 17.65 -7.95 -27.23
CA GLY A 2 17.25 -9.22 -27.82
C GLY A 2 15.73 -9.21 -28.00
N LEU A 3 15.23 -9.72 -29.13
CA LEU A 3 13.79 -9.86 -29.40
C LEU A 3 13.07 -10.78 -28.40
N PHE A 4 13.80 -11.52 -27.57
CA PHE A 4 13.30 -12.47 -26.59
C PHE A 4 12.71 -11.86 -25.30
N ASP A 5 13.05 -10.61 -24.95
CA ASP A 5 12.41 -9.92 -23.81
C ASP A 5 10.95 -9.52 -24.10
N LYS A 6 10.56 -9.44 -25.38
CA LYS A 6 9.18 -9.16 -25.79
C LYS A 6 8.26 -10.39 -25.76
N ILE A 7 8.81 -11.60 -25.79
CA ILE A 7 8.01 -12.84 -25.92
C ILE A 7 7.63 -13.42 -24.54
N ARG A 8 8.30 -13.01 -23.45
CA ARG A 8 7.86 -13.36 -22.07
C ARG A 8 6.64 -12.58 -21.58
N ASN A 9 6.13 -11.66 -22.39
CA ASN A 9 5.10 -10.72 -21.98
C ASN A 9 3.66 -11.25 -22.18
N GLU A 10 3.47 -12.53 -22.50
CA GLU A 10 2.17 -13.04 -22.95
C GLU A 10 1.40 -13.98 -22.02
N PHE A 11 1.92 -14.60 -20.96
CA PHE A 11 1.13 -15.68 -20.35
C PHE A 11 0.30 -15.32 -19.12
N VAL A 12 0.83 -14.66 -18.10
CA VAL A 12 0.01 -14.15 -16.98
C VAL A 12 0.82 -13.07 -16.30
N ASP A 13 0.19 -11.93 -16.01
CA ASP A 13 0.81 -10.90 -15.21
C ASP A 13 0.66 -11.23 -13.72
N ILE A 14 1.77 -11.45 -13.01
CA ILE A 14 1.73 -11.81 -11.59
C ILE A 14 2.04 -10.55 -10.78
N ILE A 15 1.06 -10.10 -10.02
CA ILE A 15 1.16 -8.96 -9.12
C ILE A 15 1.37 -9.51 -7.71
N GLU A 16 2.58 -9.38 -7.21
CA GLU A 16 2.91 -9.79 -5.85
C GLU A 16 3.95 -8.85 -5.23
N TRP A 17 3.95 -8.82 -3.90
CA TRP A 17 4.98 -8.16 -3.12
C TRP A 17 5.52 -9.11 -2.05
N VAL A 18 6.84 -9.19 -2.00
CA VAL A 18 7.60 -9.81 -0.91
C VAL A 18 8.32 -8.68 -0.21
N ASP A 19 7.83 -8.33 0.99
CA ASP A 19 8.47 -7.31 1.82
C ASP A 19 9.86 -7.79 2.24
N ASN A 20 10.87 -7.03 1.86
CA ASN A 20 12.27 -7.25 2.23
C ASN A 20 12.80 -6.17 3.18
N SER A 21 11.96 -5.22 3.60
CA SER A 21 12.34 -4.16 4.50
C SER A 21 11.78 -4.39 5.91
N THR A 22 12.26 -3.59 6.86
CA THR A 22 11.82 -3.68 8.26
C THR A 22 10.83 -2.60 8.64
N ASP A 23 10.69 -1.57 7.82
CA ASP A 23 9.99 -0.32 8.07
C ASP A 23 8.95 0.02 7.00
N THR A 24 8.95 -0.62 5.82
CA THR A 24 7.96 -0.32 4.78
C THR A 24 6.56 -0.74 5.25
N ILE A 25 5.68 0.25 5.38
CA ILE A 25 4.26 0.05 5.66
C ILE A 25 3.49 -0.10 4.35
N VAL A 26 3.81 0.72 3.34
CA VAL A 26 3.09 0.71 2.06
C VAL A 26 4.07 0.70 0.89
N TRP A 27 3.76 -0.14 -0.10
CA TRP A 27 4.52 -0.25 -1.32
C TRP A 27 3.60 -0.26 -2.55
N LYS A 28 3.84 0.65 -3.48
CA LYS A 28 3.15 0.71 -4.77
C LYS A 28 3.83 -0.25 -5.74
N PHE A 29 3.04 -1.15 -6.34
CA PHE A 29 3.53 -2.04 -7.38
C PHE A 29 3.98 -1.24 -8.62
N PRO A 30 5.25 -1.32 -9.04
CA PRO A 30 5.76 -0.55 -10.16
C PRO A 30 5.26 -1.17 -11.47
N ARG A 31 4.47 -0.41 -12.23
CA ARG A 31 3.96 -0.81 -13.53
C ARG A 31 4.19 0.30 -14.54
N TYR A 32 4.66 -0.05 -15.74
CA TYR A 32 4.70 0.90 -16.84
C TYR A 32 3.26 1.31 -17.22
N GLN A 33 2.96 2.61 -17.17
CA GLN A 33 1.65 3.23 -17.46
C GLN A 33 0.47 2.79 -16.56
N ASN A 34 0.72 2.07 -15.46
CA ASN A 34 -0.30 1.55 -14.53
C ASN A 34 -1.38 0.70 -15.21
N GLU A 35 -1.04 0.06 -16.33
CA GLU A 35 -1.97 -0.81 -17.06
C GLU A 35 -1.88 -2.25 -16.54
N ILE A 36 -2.97 -2.71 -15.94
CA ILE A 36 -3.14 -4.08 -15.47
C ILE A 36 -3.81 -4.88 -16.58
N LYS A 37 -3.19 -6.00 -16.94
CA LYS A 37 -3.73 -6.91 -17.97
C LYS A 37 -4.90 -7.69 -17.38
N MET A 38 -5.87 -7.98 -18.24
CA MET A 38 -6.99 -8.87 -17.90
C MET A 38 -6.46 -10.28 -17.63
N GLY A 39 -6.91 -10.92 -16.55
CA GLY A 39 -6.42 -12.24 -16.13
C GLY A 39 -5.09 -12.19 -15.34
N ALA A 40 -4.66 -11.01 -14.91
CA ALA A 40 -3.54 -10.87 -13.99
C ALA A 40 -3.82 -11.61 -12.67
N GLN A 41 -2.81 -12.26 -12.11
CA GLN A 41 -2.89 -12.99 -10.85
C GLN A 41 -2.33 -12.12 -9.74
N LEU A 42 -3.19 -11.71 -8.81
CA LEU A 42 -2.80 -11.02 -7.59
C LEU A 42 -2.53 -12.04 -6.49
N THR A 43 -1.31 -12.04 -5.95
CA THR A 43 -0.95 -12.87 -4.80
C THR A 43 -0.67 -11.98 -3.60
N VAL A 44 -1.57 -12.01 -2.63
CA VAL A 44 -1.46 -11.31 -1.34
C VAL A 44 -1.03 -12.33 -0.30
N ARG A 45 0.12 -12.09 0.37
CA ARG A 45 0.60 -13.02 1.42
C ARG A 45 -0.06 -12.69 2.76
N GLU A 46 0.08 -13.59 3.71
CA GLU A 46 -0.32 -13.32 5.09
C GLU A 46 0.43 -12.11 5.65
N GLY A 47 -0.24 -11.35 6.52
CA GLY A 47 0.33 -10.13 7.10
C GLY A 47 0.37 -8.93 6.15
N GLN A 48 -0.23 -9.01 4.96
CA GLN A 48 -0.42 -7.86 4.07
C GLN A 48 -1.82 -7.84 3.47
N ALA A 49 -2.21 -6.67 2.97
CA ALA A 49 -3.40 -6.48 2.15
C ALA A 49 -3.00 -5.76 0.85
N ALA A 50 -3.73 -6.01 -0.24
CA ALA A 50 -3.57 -5.27 -1.48
C ALA A 50 -4.75 -4.34 -1.71
N VAL A 51 -4.48 -3.09 -2.07
CA VAL A 51 -5.47 -2.04 -2.29
C VAL A 51 -5.41 -1.64 -3.75
N PHE A 52 -6.56 -1.69 -4.40
CA PHE A 52 -6.73 -1.19 -5.75
C PHE A 52 -7.24 0.25 -5.69
N LEU A 53 -6.47 1.17 -6.28
CA LEU A 53 -6.90 2.52 -6.53
C LEU A 53 -7.21 2.69 -8.02
N ASN A 54 -8.40 3.24 -8.30
CA ASN A 54 -8.82 3.61 -9.63
C ASN A 54 -9.19 5.09 -9.64
N GLU A 55 -8.63 5.87 -10.57
CA GLU A 55 -8.90 7.31 -10.71
C GLU A 55 -8.80 8.10 -9.39
N GLY A 56 -7.90 7.67 -8.48
CA GLY A 56 -7.68 8.31 -7.18
C GLY A 56 -8.63 7.86 -6.06
N VAL A 57 -9.53 6.91 -6.31
CA VAL A 57 -10.45 6.35 -5.31
C VAL A 57 -10.09 4.89 -5.02
N VAL A 58 -10.14 4.50 -3.74
CA VAL A 58 -10.01 3.09 -3.34
C VAL A 58 -11.20 2.32 -3.91
N ALA A 59 -10.92 1.46 -4.88
CA ALA A 59 -11.90 0.59 -5.52
C ALA A 59 -12.15 -0.65 -4.67
N ASP A 60 -11.09 -1.34 -4.26
CA ASP A 60 -11.21 -2.59 -3.52
C ASP A 60 -10.00 -2.87 -2.61
N VAL A 61 -10.19 -3.75 -1.63
CA VAL A 61 -9.16 -4.21 -0.69
C VAL A 61 -9.16 -5.74 -0.63
N PHE A 62 -8.09 -6.34 -1.13
CA PHE A 62 -7.87 -7.78 -1.14
C PHE A 62 -7.11 -8.21 0.12
N GLN A 63 -7.67 -9.19 0.82
CA GLN A 63 -7.07 -9.85 1.98
C GLN A 63 -6.03 -10.90 1.54
N PRO A 64 -5.29 -11.54 2.45
CA PRO A 64 -4.37 -12.63 2.10
C PRO A 64 -5.04 -13.72 1.27
N GLY A 65 -4.43 -14.07 0.14
CA GLY A 65 -4.99 -15.01 -0.82
C GLY A 65 -4.47 -14.80 -2.24
N ARG A 66 -4.91 -15.69 -3.13
CA ARG A 66 -4.65 -15.59 -4.57
C ARG A 66 -5.94 -15.21 -5.29
N TYR A 67 -5.89 -14.16 -6.09
CA TYR A 67 -7.03 -13.62 -6.81
C TYR A 67 -6.70 -13.50 -8.29
N GLU A 68 -7.68 -13.83 -9.13
CA GLU A 68 -7.63 -13.51 -10.54
C GLU A 68 -8.34 -12.18 -10.77
N LEU A 69 -7.61 -11.22 -11.32
CA LEU A 69 -8.10 -9.89 -11.63
C LEU A 69 -8.85 -9.95 -12.96
N THR A 70 -10.17 -10.10 -12.84
CA THR A 70 -11.13 -9.99 -13.94
C THR A 70 -12.06 -8.82 -13.67
N THR A 71 -12.56 -8.19 -14.74
CA THR A 71 -13.54 -7.08 -14.63
C THR A 71 -14.84 -7.49 -13.91
N GLN A 72 -15.13 -8.78 -13.81
CA GLN A 72 -16.34 -9.30 -13.14
C GLN A 72 -16.21 -9.35 -11.61
N ASN A 73 -14.98 -9.44 -11.08
CA ASN A 73 -14.74 -9.63 -9.65
C ASN A 73 -14.52 -8.31 -8.88
N MET A 74 -14.64 -7.14 -9.53
CA MET A 74 -14.43 -5.82 -8.89
C MET A 74 -15.78 -5.13 -8.61
N PRO A 75 -16.29 -5.14 -7.35
CA PRO A 75 -17.67 -4.78 -7.03
C PRO A 75 -18.02 -3.28 -7.18
N THR A 76 -17.01 -2.40 -7.31
CA THR A 76 -17.19 -0.93 -7.33
C THR A 76 -16.88 -0.26 -8.66
N MET A 77 -16.25 -0.97 -9.61
CA MET A 77 -15.89 -0.40 -10.92
C MET A 77 -17.07 -0.32 -11.90
N THR A 78 -18.19 -0.99 -11.61
CA THR A 78 -19.37 -1.04 -12.49
C THR A 78 -20.10 0.31 -12.59
N THR A 79 -19.83 1.26 -11.71
CA THR A 79 -20.53 2.56 -11.66
C THR A 79 -19.80 3.67 -12.43
N LEU A 80 -18.57 3.44 -12.91
CA LEU A 80 -17.80 4.42 -13.68
C LEU A 80 -18.24 4.40 -15.16
N ARG A 81 -18.90 5.49 -15.56
CA ARG A 81 -19.72 5.72 -16.77
C ARG A 81 -18.97 5.71 -18.12
N GLY A 82 -18.07 4.77 -18.39
CA GLY A 82 -17.20 4.82 -19.58
C GLY A 82 -17.16 3.60 -20.51
N TRP A 83 -17.59 2.41 -20.07
CA TRP A 83 -17.25 1.17 -20.80
C TRP A 83 -18.23 0.80 -21.91
N LYS A 84 -18.19 1.55 -23.03
CA LYS A 84 -18.91 1.21 -24.28
C LYS A 84 -18.04 0.54 -25.36
N TYR A 85 -16.76 0.26 -25.08
CA TYR A 85 -15.86 -0.38 -26.05
C TYR A 85 -15.16 -1.61 -25.43
N GLY A 86 -15.52 -2.80 -25.93
CA GLY A 86 -14.73 -4.05 -25.91
C GLY A 86 -14.15 -4.50 -24.56
N PHE A 87 -14.79 -5.50 -23.94
CA PHE A 87 -14.47 -6.13 -22.66
C PHE A 87 -13.12 -6.92 -22.59
N ASN A 88 -12.09 -6.51 -23.33
CA ASN A 88 -10.75 -7.12 -23.37
C ASN A 88 -9.60 -6.09 -23.28
N SER A 89 -9.89 -4.83 -22.91
CA SER A 89 -8.87 -3.78 -22.85
C SER A 89 -8.19 -3.73 -21.46
N PRO A 90 -6.86 -3.50 -21.39
CA PRO A 90 -6.18 -3.21 -20.13
C PRO A 90 -6.86 -2.06 -19.39
N PHE A 91 -6.93 -2.14 -18.08
CA PHE A 91 -7.46 -1.07 -17.25
C PHE A 91 -6.33 -0.37 -16.50
N LYS A 92 -6.49 0.95 -16.28
CA LYS A 92 -5.55 1.74 -15.50
C LYS A 92 -5.93 1.66 -14.04
N ALA A 93 -5.06 1.07 -13.22
CA ALA A 93 -5.24 1.03 -11.77
C ALA A 93 -3.89 0.99 -11.08
N ASP A 94 -3.84 1.61 -9.92
CA ASP A 94 -2.69 1.54 -9.03
C ASP A 94 -2.93 0.43 -8.00
N VAL A 95 -1.94 -0.44 -7.82
CA VAL A 95 -1.95 -1.47 -6.78
C VAL A 95 -0.98 -1.08 -5.69
N TYR A 96 -1.48 -0.97 -4.47
CA TYR A 96 -0.68 -0.74 -3.28
C TYR A 96 -0.76 -1.96 -2.38
N PHE A 97 0.37 -2.43 -1.90
CA PHE A 97 0.43 -3.41 -0.83
C PHE A 97 0.66 -2.69 0.50
N VAL A 98 -0.10 -3.07 1.51
CA VAL A 98 -0.05 -2.51 2.86
C VAL A 98 0.29 -3.62 3.84
N ASN A 99 1.31 -3.41 4.64
CA ASN A 99 1.73 -4.35 5.67
C ASN A 99 0.83 -4.22 6.91
N LEU A 100 0.21 -5.34 7.29
CA LEU A 100 -0.67 -5.47 8.45
C LEU A 100 0.05 -6.03 9.68
N ARG A 101 1.34 -6.38 9.55
CA ARG A 101 2.13 -6.85 10.69
C ARG A 101 2.26 -5.76 11.75
N GLN A 102 2.61 -6.20 12.96
CA GLN A 102 2.93 -5.28 14.04
C GLN A 102 4.34 -4.69 13.83
N PHE A 103 4.41 -3.37 13.74
CA PHE A 103 5.65 -2.59 13.76
C PHE A 103 6.05 -2.37 15.22
N VAL A 104 7.02 -3.15 15.67
CA VAL A 104 7.50 -3.13 17.06
C VAL A 104 8.72 -2.21 17.23
N ASN A 105 9.03 -1.86 18.48
CA ASN A 105 10.23 -1.13 18.87
C ASN A 105 10.43 0.22 18.15
N GLN A 106 9.33 0.91 17.84
CA GLN A 106 9.37 2.24 17.23
C GLN A 106 9.79 3.24 18.29
N LYS A 107 10.97 3.83 18.12
CA LYS A 107 11.54 4.77 19.10
C LYS A 107 10.88 6.14 18.93
N TRP A 108 10.49 6.74 20.04
CA TRP A 108 10.05 8.13 20.08
C TRP A 108 10.78 8.88 21.18
N GLY A 109 10.86 10.20 21.04
CA GLY A 109 11.38 11.03 22.10
C GLY A 109 11.41 12.50 21.75
N THR A 110 11.63 13.32 22.76
CA THR A 110 11.74 14.77 22.61
C THR A 110 13.10 15.13 22.02
N LYS A 111 13.12 15.76 20.84
CA LYS A 111 14.36 16.22 20.19
C LYS A 111 15.11 17.25 21.05
N ASN A 112 14.38 18.19 21.63
CA ASN A 112 14.89 19.22 22.53
C ASN A 112 14.30 19.04 23.94
N PRO A 113 15.03 19.40 25.01
CA PRO A 113 14.45 19.41 26.35
C PRO A 113 13.28 20.40 26.45
N ILE A 114 12.21 19.97 27.12
CA ILE A 114 11.07 20.79 27.47
C ILE A 114 11.41 21.53 28.77
N MET A 115 11.45 22.86 28.71
CA MET A 115 11.66 23.70 29.88
C MET A 115 10.36 23.73 30.69
N LEU A 116 10.42 23.30 31.94
CA LEU A 116 9.30 23.30 32.87
C LEU A 116 9.73 24.02 34.15
N ARG A 117 8.79 24.68 34.82
CA ARG A 117 9.05 25.32 36.11
C ARG A 117 8.33 24.52 37.17
N ASP A 118 9.12 23.84 37.98
CA ASP A 118 8.62 23.05 39.09
C ASP A 118 8.55 23.92 40.36
N PRO A 119 7.46 23.87 41.14
CA PRO A 119 7.32 24.63 42.38
C PRO A 119 8.36 24.32 43.45
N GLU A 120 8.90 23.09 43.48
CA GLU A 120 9.85 22.61 44.48
C GLU A 120 11.30 22.67 43.96
N PHE A 121 11.50 22.33 42.68
CA PHE A 121 12.84 22.22 42.08
C PHE A 121 13.26 23.41 41.20
N GLY A 122 12.36 24.37 40.92
CA GLY A 122 12.66 25.52 40.08
C GLY A 122 12.68 25.18 38.58
N PRO A 123 13.49 25.86 37.74
CA PRO A 123 13.50 25.62 36.30
C PRO A 123 14.20 24.29 35.96
N ILE A 124 13.41 23.32 35.48
CA ILE A 124 13.85 21.98 35.10
C ILE A 124 13.80 21.77 33.59
N ARG A 125 14.68 20.89 33.10
CA ARG A 125 14.77 20.48 31.69
C ARG A 125 14.38 19.02 31.57
N LEU A 126 13.18 18.77 31.06
CA LEU A 126 12.66 17.41 30.91
C LEU A 126 12.92 16.90 29.49
N ARG A 127 13.36 15.65 29.39
CA ARG A 127 13.40 14.88 28.15
C ARG A 127 12.68 13.57 28.37
N ALA A 128 11.88 13.17 27.39
CA ALA A 128 11.20 11.89 27.41
C ALA A 128 11.66 11.08 26.20
N PHE A 129 11.90 9.80 26.43
CA PHE A 129 12.20 8.81 25.40
C PHE A 129 11.38 7.57 25.72
N GLY A 130 10.96 6.87 24.68
CA GLY A 130 10.23 5.63 24.83
C GLY A 130 10.16 4.86 23.53
N ASN A 131 9.54 3.69 23.62
CA ASN A 131 9.26 2.87 22.46
C ASN A 131 7.75 2.66 22.39
N PHE A 132 7.21 2.62 21.19
CA PHE A 132 5.83 2.24 20.94
C PHE A 132 5.79 1.14 19.87
N SER A 133 4.60 0.57 19.69
CA SER A 133 4.35 -0.40 18.63
C SER A 133 2.97 -0.14 18.07
N PHE A 134 2.82 -0.32 16.77
CA PHE A 134 1.55 -0.10 16.09
C PHE A 134 1.34 -1.12 14.98
N GLN A 135 0.11 -1.22 14.49
CA GLN A 135 -0.24 -2.02 13.32
C GLN A 135 -1.35 -1.30 12.56
N VAL A 136 -1.43 -1.51 11.24
CA VAL A 136 -2.52 -0.97 10.43
C VAL A 136 -3.76 -1.83 10.66
N LYS A 137 -4.84 -1.23 11.17
CA LYS A 137 -6.12 -1.91 11.39
C LYS A 137 -7.09 -1.74 10.23
N ASP A 138 -7.26 -0.50 9.76
CA ASP A 138 -8.13 -0.16 8.63
C ASP A 138 -7.29 0.37 7.49
N VAL A 139 -7.15 -0.45 6.45
CA VAL A 139 -6.31 -0.15 5.28
C VAL A 139 -6.92 0.98 4.45
N THR A 140 -8.25 1.02 4.32
CA THR A 140 -8.92 2.04 3.51
C THR A 140 -8.76 3.42 4.13
N VAL A 141 -8.93 3.54 5.44
CA VAL A 141 -8.71 4.80 6.17
C VAL A 141 -7.24 5.20 6.12
N PHE A 142 -6.33 4.25 6.36
CA PHE A 142 -4.89 4.50 6.31
C PHE A 142 -4.45 5.05 4.94
N MET A 143 -4.88 4.42 3.86
CA MET A 143 -4.58 4.87 2.50
C MET A 143 -5.13 6.26 2.20
N LYS A 144 -6.36 6.57 2.64
CA LYS A 144 -6.98 7.88 2.39
C LYS A 144 -6.35 9.03 3.17
N GLN A 145 -5.88 8.76 4.39
CA GLN A 145 -5.44 9.81 5.31
C GLN A 145 -3.93 10.04 5.31
N LEU A 146 -3.14 8.99 5.14
CA LEU A 146 -1.68 9.04 5.32
C LEU A 146 -0.91 8.81 4.03
N VAL A 147 -1.42 7.96 3.13
CA VAL A 147 -0.70 7.57 1.93
C VAL A 147 -1.07 8.50 0.79
N ALA A 148 -0.11 9.34 0.41
CA ALA A 148 -0.21 10.20 -0.76
C ALA A 148 0.21 9.43 -2.04
N THR A 149 0.68 10.15 -3.06
CA THR A 149 1.16 9.56 -4.33
C THR A 149 2.52 8.86 -4.23
N THR A 150 3.14 8.84 -3.04
CA THR A 150 4.49 8.30 -2.83
C THR A 150 4.51 6.78 -3.08
N PRO A 151 5.47 6.24 -3.85
CA PRO A 151 5.57 4.81 -4.13
C PRO A 151 5.89 3.94 -2.91
N VAL A 152 6.53 4.50 -1.88
CA VAL A 152 6.91 3.79 -0.65
C VAL A 152 6.58 4.68 0.54
N PHE A 153 5.96 4.11 1.57
CA PHE A 153 5.70 4.75 2.85
C PHE A 153 6.30 3.89 3.97
N THR A 154 7.08 4.52 4.85
CA THR A 154 7.82 3.92 5.97
C THR A 154 7.38 4.52 7.30
#